data_AF-A0A5C9C725-F1
#
_entry.id   AF-A0A5C9C725-F1
#
_cell.length_a   1.000
_cell.length_b   1.000
_cell.length_c   1.000
_cell.angle_alpha   90.00
_cell.angle_beta   90.00
_cell.angle_gamma   90.00
#
_symmetry.space_group_name_H-M   'P 1'
#
loop_
_entity.id
_entity.type
_entity.pdbx_description
1 polymer ?
#
loop_
_entity_poly.entity_id
_entity_poly.type
_entity_poly.pdbx_seq_one_letter_code
_entity_poly.pdbx_strand_id
1 'polypeptide(L)'
;MMLIAFLRRWSCLVLLLFFGLQLSRAEDEAKPLLTFGEKPVTIVCLGDSVTGVYYHEIAIKLAIPKANVTVINAGISGNTTQNGLDRLDRDVLSKKPDLVTVSFGLNDMTRIPEEQFRKNLETIVARCREAKADVVLCTPNAVINTGGRPTEKLERYCEVIRATARDLKLAVCDQYRAGDAQRKQDAWAWRLTLSDEIHPNMDGHKLMAEELCRTITGKSVSLKEVEPPSPVLAKSLELMKQSKPIKVLTMPPFDTLIGPAIKRQHPNAVVEVTAWPTEGKSLAQLEQAAQQTVRAMKPNLVVIAVPRTATADSDEQFVKSYSWVMNWSLSFGLPAVGQGSTFEPR
;
A
#
# COMPACT_ATOMS: atom_id res chain seq x y z
N MET A 1 81.43 -24.33 -23.73
CA MET A 1 82.13 -23.20 -24.37
C MET A 1 81.51 -21.89 -23.86
N MET A 2 82.31 -21.11 -23.11
CA MET A 2 82.24 -19.65 -22.78
C MET A 2 80.89 -19.06 -22.30
N LEU A 3 80.68 -18.66 -21.04
CA LEU A 3 81.23 -17.51 -20.25
C LEU A 3 80.93 -16.14 -20.91
N ILE A 4 80.12 -15.23 -20.35
CA ILE A 4 80.47 -14.11 -19.40
C ILE A 4 79.14 -13.38 -19.04
N ALA A 5 78.65 -13.41 -17.79
CA ALA A 5 78.72 -12.39 -16.72
C ALA A 5 78.01 -11.03 -16.95
N PHE A 6 77.03 -10.67 -16.09
CA PHE A 6 77.17 -9.54 -15.15
C PHE A 6 76.05 -9.52 -14.09
N LEU A 7 76.46 -9.37 -12.83
CA LEU A 7 75.65 -9.23 -11.62
C LEU A 7 75.06 -7.81 -11.51
N ARG A 8 73.83 -7.70 -11.00
CA ARG A 8 73.53 -6.87 -9.81
C ARG A 8 72.13 -7.13 -9.27
N ARG A 9 72.10 -7.45 -7.98
CA ARG A 9 70.94 -7.52 -7.07
C ARG A 9 70.02 -6.29 -7.27
N TRP A 10 68.72 -6.45 -7.03
CA TRP A 10 68.00 -5.86 -5.89
C TRP A 10 66.60 -6.50 -5.80
N SER A 11 66.22 -6.78 -4.56
CA SER A 11 65.07 -7.55 -4.11
C SER A 11 63.76 -6.77 -4.28
N CYS A 12 62.68 -7.43 -4.72
CA CYS A 12 61.32 -7.13 -4.28
C CYS A 12 60.44 -8.36 -4.49
N LEU A 13 60.26 -9.07 -3.39
CA LEU A 13 59.34 -10.19 -3.23
C LEU A 13 57.91 -9.63 -3.23
N VAL A 14 57.17 -9.78 -4.33
CA VAL A 14 55.73 -9.50 -4.35
C VAL A 14 55.01 -10.73 -3.78
N LEU A 15 54.88 -10.74 -2.46
CA LEU A 15 53.99 -11.65 -1.73
C LEU A 15 52.55 -11.19 -1.96
N LEU A 16 51.83 -11.85 -2.86
CA LEU A 16 50.39 -11.72 -3.05
C LEU A 16 49.67 -12.29 -1.82
N LEU A 17 49.43 -11.42 -0.83
CA LEU A 17 48.46 -11.66 0.24
C LEU A 17 47.05 -11.52 -0.34
N PHE A 18 46.43 -12.66 -0.67
CA PHE A 18 44.98 -12.77 -0.85
C PHE A 18 44.30 -12.56 0.51
N PHE A 19 44.16 -11.31 0.93
CA PHE A 19 43.18 -10.93 1.94
C PHE A 19 41.82 -10.83 1.23
N GLY A 20 40.99 -11.85 1.41
CA GLY A 20 39.58 -11.78 1.03
C GLY A 20 38.91 -10.66 1.82
N LEU A 21 38.71 -9.50 1.19
CA LEU A 21 37.69 -8.56 1.63
C LEU A 21 36.33 -9.23 1.42
N GLN A 22 35.87 -9.98 2.42
CA GLN A 22 34.44 -10.09 2.65
C GLN A 22 33.97 -8.68 3.06
N LEU A 23 33.52 -7.90 2.08
CA LEU A 23 32.61 -6.79 2.32
C LEU A 23 31.32 -7.41 2.88
N SER A 24 31.29 -7.69 4.17
CA SER A 24 30.01 -7.74 4.88
C SER A 24 29.41 -6.36 4.71
N ARG A 25 28.35 -6.23 3.90
CA ARG A 25 27.37 -5.16 4.11
C ARG A 25 26.87 -5.37 5.53
N ALA A 26 27.48 -4.68 6.49
CA ALA A 26 26.74 -4.31 7.68
C ALA A 26 25.56 -3.51 7.15
N GLU A 27 24.40 -4.15 7.05
CA GLU A 27 23.15 -3.42 6.95
C GLU A 27 23.17 -2.50 8.16
N ASP A 28 23.17 -1.20 7.88
CA ASP A 28 23.16 -0.15 8.88
C ASP A 28 21.79 -0.26 9.59
N GLU A 29 21.71 -1.15 10.59
CA GLU A 29 20.48 -1.40 11.35
C GLU A 29 20.14 -0.11 12.09
N ALA A 30 19.24 0.68 11.49
CA ALA A 30 18.74 1.89 12.08
C ALA A 30 18.11 1.58 13.45
N LYS A 31 18.43 2.39 14.46
CA LYS A 31 17.90 2.20 15.82
C LYS A 31 16.36 2.17 15.78
N PRO A 32 15.71 1.13 16.36
CA PRO A 32 14.26 1.00 16.32
C PRO A 32 13.57 2.16 17.06
N LEU A 33 12.46 2.64 16.51
CA LEU A 33 11.63 3.68 17.14
C LEU A 33 10.75 3.10 18.24
N LEU A 34 10.30 1.86 18.05
CA LEU A 34 9.51 1.14 19.02
C LEU A 34 10.23 -0.12 19.46
N THR A 35 10.14 -0.45 20.75
CA THR A 35 10.55 -1.75 21.26
C THR A 35 9.32 -2.65 21.31
N PHE A 36 9.36 -3.73 20.54
CA PHE A 36 8.30 -4.73 20.52
C PHE A 36 8.65 -5.86 21.49
N GLY A 37 7.71 -6.19 22.37
CA GLY A 37 7.84 -7.26 23.36
C GLY A 37 6.47 -7.84 23.70
N GLU A 38 6.32 -8.39 24.90
CA GLU A 38 5.05 -8.99 25.34
C GLU A 38 3.95 -7.95 25.59
N LYS A 39 4.33 -6.71 25.91
CA LYS A 39 3.39 -5.61 26.11
C LYS A 39 2.70 -5.25 24.79
N PRO A 40 1.36 -5.12 24.77
CA PRO A 40 0.65 -4.65 23.58
C PRO A 40 1.14 -3.27 23.15
N VAL A 41 1.37 -3.12 21.84
CA VAL A 41 1.70 -1.85 21.18
C VAL A 41 0.57 -1.50 20.22
N THR A 42 0.03 -0.28 20.33
CA THR A 42 -1.02 0.23 19.45
C THR A 42 -0.46 1.30 18.52
N ILE A 43 -0.50 1.03 17.22
CA ILE A 43 -0.12 1.98 16.17
C ILE A 43 -1.38 2.49 15.49
N VAL A 44 -1.58 3.80 15.41
CA VAL A 44 -2.70 4.38 14.67
C VAL A 44 -2.19 5.10 13.41
N CYS A 45 -2.73 4.71 12.26
CA CYS A 45 -2.35 5.29 10.97
C CYS A 45 -3.35 6.36 10.53
N LEU A 46 -3.05 7.63 10.81
CA LEU A 46 -3.85 8.77 10.40
C LEU A 46 -3.49 9.19 8.97
N GLY A 47 -4.49 9.31 8.09
CA GLY A 47 -4.25 9.84 6.75
C GLY A 47 -5.47 9.91 5.84
N ASP A 48 -5.25 9.78 4.53
CA ASP A 48 -6.27 9.94 3.49
C ASP A 48 -6.70 8.60 2.83
N SER A 49 -7.10 8.61 1.55
CA SER A 49 -7.51 7.41 0.81
C SER A 49 -6.40 6.39 0.60
N VAL A 50 -5.13 6.83 0.61
CA VAL A 50 -3.98 5.93 0.47
C VAL A 50 -3.65 5.23 1.79
N THR A 51 -4.18 5.70 2.92
CA THR A 51 -3.93 5.08 4.21
C THR A 51 -4.75 3.79 4.35
N GLY A 52 -4.16 2.68 3.89
CA GLY A 52 -4.69 1.33 4.00
C GLY A 52 -3.81 0.45 4.87
N VAL A 53 -4.36 -0.10 5.96
CA VAL A 53 -3.62 -0.98 6.87
C VAL A 53 -3.92 -2.45 6.56
N TYR A 54 -3.25 -2.99 5.53
CA TYR A 54 -3.49 -4.37 5.08
C TYR A 54 -2.40 -5.35 5.53
N TYR A 55 -1.14 -4.93 5.47
CA TYR A 55 0.01 -5.82 5.72
C TYR A 55 0.92 -5.39 6.87
N HIS A 56 0.67 -4.23 7.50
CA HIS A 56 1.58 -3.64 8.49
C HIS A 56 1.85 -4.58 9.67
N GLU A 57 0.81 -5.19 10.25
CA GLU A 57 1.01 -6.17 11.32
C GLU A 57 1.78 -7.40 10.86
N ILE A 58 1.56 -7.88 9.63
CA ILE A 58 2.27 -9.02 9.07
C ILE A 58 3.75 -8.69 8.90
N ALA A 59 4.07 -7.52 8.32
CA ALA A 59 5.45 -7.05 8.17
C ALA A 59 6.17 -6.98 9.53
N ILE A 60 5.54 -6.35 10.53
CA ILE A 60 6.11 -6.21 11.87
C ILE A 60 6.31 -7.58 12.54
N LYS A 61 5.33 -8.49 12.42
CA LYS A 61 5.43 -9.85 12.98
C LYS A 61 6.48 -10.70 12.25
N LEU A 62 6.72 -10.49 10.95
CA LEU A 62 7.83 -11.13 10.25
C LEU A 62 9.19 -10.60 10.73
N ALA A 63 9.31 -9.28 10.94
CA ALA A 63 10.54 -8.66 11.46
C ALA A 63 10.82 -9.05 12.92
N ILE A 64 9.75 -9.13 13.72
CA ILE A 64 9.76 -9.37 15.16
C ILE A 64 8.65 -10.39 15.49
N PRO A 65 8.94 -11.71 15.43
CA PRO A 65 7.94 -12.78 15.62
C PRO A 65 7.11 -12.72 16.91
N LYS A 66 7.64 -12.11 17.97
CA LYS A 66 6.96 -11.97 19.27
C LYS A 66 6.24 -10.63 19.44
N ALA A 67 6.15 -9.80 18.40
CA ALA A 67 5.51 -8.48 18.50
C ALA A 67 4.02 -8.62 18.81
N ASN A 68 3.62 -8.16 19.98
CA ASN A 68 2.23 -7.95 20.34
C ASN A 68 1.78 -6.57 19.84
N VAL A 69 1.44 -6.47 18.55
CA VAL A 69 1.11 -5.21 17.88
C VAL A 69 -0.30 -5.22 17.30
N THR A 70 -1.02 -4.12 17.49
CA THR A 70 -2.29 -3.81 16.81
C THR A 70 -2.08 -2.55 15.96
N VAL A 71 -2.42 -2.62 14.67
CA VAL A 71 -2.36 -1.44 13.78
C VAL A 71 -3.76 -1.03 13.36
N ILE A 72 -4.15 0.20 13.70
CA ILE A 72 -5.49 0.75 13.49
C ILE A 72 -5.46 1.70 12.30
N ASN A 73 -6.35 1.47 11.33
CA ASN A 73 -6.55 2.38 10.22
C ASN A 73 -7.42 3.59 10.64
N ALA A 74 -6.87 4.80 10.52
CA ALA A 74 -7.57 6.08 10.65
C ALA A 74 -7.44 6.93 9.37
N GLY A 75 -7.37 6.28 8.21
CA GLY A 75 -7.43 6.86 6.87
C GLY A 75 -8.86 7.16 6.44
N ILE A 76 -9.11 8.34 5.88
CA ILE A 76 -10.42 8.71 5.30
C ILE A 76 -10.21 9.32 3.92
N SER A 77 -10.91 8.78 2.92
CA SER A 77 -10.78 9.22 1.53
C SER A 77 -11.02 10.72 1.37
N GLY A 78 -10.17 11.36 0.56
CA GLY A 78 -10.28 12.78 0.25
C GLY A 78 -9.91 13.75 1.38
N ASN A 79 -9.56 13.27 2.57
CA ASN A 79 -9.14 14.13 3.68
C ASN A 79 -7.81 14.83 3.40
N THR A 80 -7.67 16.03 3.93
CA THR A 80 -6.41 16.77 4.06
C THR A 80 -5.93 16.75 5.51
N THR A 81 -4.76 17.32 5.79
CA THR A 81 -4.28 17.52 7.17
C THR A 81 -5.24 18.32 8.04
N GLN A 82 -6.00 19.27 7.47
CA GLN A 82 -7.01 20.02 8.21
C GLN A 82 -8.10 19.08 8.73
N ASN A 83 -8.63 18.21 7.86
CA ASN A 83 -9.62 17.23 8.29
C ASN A 83 -9.04 16.24 9.30
N GLY A 84 -7.77 15.87 9.16
CA GLY A 84 -7.03 15.05 10.12
C GLY A 84 -6.99 15.68 11.52
N LEU A 85 -6.76 17.00 11.61
CA LEU A 85 -6.82 17.74 12.87
C LEU A 85 -8.22 17.71 13.49
N ASP A 86 -9.24 17.99 12.68
CA ASP A 86 -10.64 18.07 13.14
C ASP A 86 -11.12 16.76 13.78
N ARG A 87 -10.55 15.62 13.37
CA ARG A 87 -10.90 14.28 13.85
C ARG A 87 -9.85 13.59 14.71
N LEU A 88 -8.76 14.29 15.05
CA LEU A 88 -7.60 13.70 15.74
C LEU A 88 -7.99 13.06 17.06
N ASP A 89 -8.83 13.73 17.86
CA ASP A 89 -9.29 13.21 19.14
C ASP A 89 -10.08 11.90 18.99
N ARG A 90 -11.06 11.90 18.09
CA ARG A 90 -11.98 10.79 17.87
C ARG A 90 -11.26 9.58 17.29
N ASP A 91 -10.46 9.78 16.26
CA ASP A 91 -9.92 8.67 15.45
C ASP A 91 -8.57 8.18 15.96
N VAL A 92 -7.80 9.05 16.63
CA VAL A 92 -6.43 8.75 17.04
C VAL A 92 -6.28 8.74 18.55
N LEU A 93 -6.47 9.89 19.22
CA LEU A 93 -6.12 10.00 20.65
C LEU A 93 -7.02 9.13 21.54
N SER A 94 -8.29 8.94 21.17
CA SER A 94 -9.21 8.02 21.87
C SER A 94 -8.74 6.58 21.90
N LYS A 95 -7.84 6.19 20.98
CA LYS A 95 -7.27 4.84 20.88
C LYS A 95 -6.06 4.63 21.77
N LYS A 96 -5.58 5.69 22.45
CA LYS A 96 -4.38 5.67 23.30
C LYS A 96 -3.17 5.06 22.58
N PRO A 97 -2.77 5.61 21.42
CA PRO A 97 -1.69 5.04 20.62
C PRO A 97 -0.34 5.15 21.35
N ASP A 98 0.51 4.15 21.15
CA ASP A 98 1.93 4.24 21.45
C ASP A 98 2.68 4.95 20.30
N LEU A 99 2.20 4.77 19.06
CA LEU A 99 2.74 5.42 17.87
C LEU A 99 1.61 5.89 16.95
N VAL A 100 1.80 7.08 16.37
CA VAL A 100 0.94 7.61 15.31
C VAL A 100 1.75 7.80 14.04
N THR A 101 1.28 7.22 12.92
CA THR A 101 1.79 7.58 11.60
C THR A 101 0.90 8.65 10.98
N VAL A 102 1.48 9.72 10.46
CA VAL A 102 0.73 10.81 9.81
C VAL A 102 1.06 10.82 8.32
N SER A 103 0.09 10.44 7.49
CA SER A 103 0.24 10.25 6.04
C SER A 103 -0.77 11.10 5.28
N PHE A 104 -0.35 12.32 4.90
CA PHE A 104 -1.12 13.28 4.11
C PHE A 104 -0.21 13.96 3.08
N GLY A 105 -0.80 14.76 2.19
CA GLY A 105 -0.05 15.53 1.19
C GLY A 105 -0.67 15.47 -0.20
N LEU A 106 -1.31 14.35 -0.56
CA LEU A 106 -1.96 14.23 -1.86
C LEU A 106 -3.15 15.20 -1.95
N ASN A 107 -4.13 15.14 -1.06
CA ASN A 107 -5.25 16.09 -1.15
C ASN A 107 -4.81 17.52 -0.82
N ASP A 108 -3.87 17.67 0.12
CA ASP A 108 -3.30 18.95 0.53
C ASP A 108 -2.67 19.70 -0.63
N MET A 109 -1.88 19.05 -1.49
CA MET A 109 -1.27 19.73 -2.65
C MET A 109 -2.31 20.34 -3.62
N THR A 110 -3.58 19.95 -3.52
CA THR A 110 -4.66 20.50 -4.34
C THR A 110 -5.51 21.56 -3.62
N ARG A 111 -5.42 21.66 -2.28
CA ARG A 111 -6.41 22.37 -1.45
C ARG A 111 -5.84 23.19 -0.30
N ILE A 112 -4.68 22.83 0.23
CA ILE A 112 -4.07 23.40 1.44
C ILE A 112 -2.69 23.96 1.08
N PRO A 113 -2.42 25.26 1.26
CA PRO A 113 -1.09 25.84 1.03
C PRO A 113 -0.01 25.19 1.90
N GLU A 114 1.24 25.14 1.40
CA GLU A 114 2.38 24.48 2.06
C GLU A 114 2.65 24.98 3.50
N GLU A 115 2.48 26.29 3.74
CA GLU A 115 2.65 26.86 5.08
C GLU A 115 1.59 26.33 6.05
N GLN A 116 0.32 26.27 5.62
CA GLN A 116 -0.76 25.74 6.45
C GLN A 116 -0.62 24.23 6.63
N PHE A 117 -0.19 23.51 5.59
CA PHE A 117 0.12 22.09 5.68
C PHE A 117 1.20 21.81 6.74
N ARG A 118 2.29 22.59 6.73
CA ARG A 118 3.33 22.52 7.78
C ARG A 118 2.77 22.77 9.17
N LYS A 119 2.03 23.88 9.36
CA LYS A 119 1.39 24.22 10.64
C LYS A 119 0.48 23.11 11.15
N ASN A 120 -0.27 22.48 10.23
CA ASN A 120 -1.14 21.37 10.58
C ASN A 120 -0.34 20.15 11.06
N LEU A 121 0.74 19.79 10.36
CA LEU A 121 1.63 18.69 10.78
C LEU A 121 2.24 18.97 12.16
N GLU A 122 2.76 20.18 12.39
CA GLU A 122 3.32 20.60 13.68
C GLU A 122 2.29 20.47 14.81
N THR A 123 1.04 20.89 14.55
CA THR A 123 -0.05 20.78 15.53
C THR A 123 -0.42 19.33 15.81
N ILE A 124 -0.55 18.48 14.77
CA ILE A 124 -0.83 17.05 14.96
C ILE A 124 0.25 16.41 15.81
N VAL A 125 1.53 16.68 15.51
CA VAL A 125 2.67 16.13 16.26
C VAL A 125 2.62 16.57 17.72
N ALA A 126 2.41 17.86 17.99
CA ALA A 126 2.35 18.39 19.35
C ALA A 126 1.26 17.67 20.17
N ARG A 127 0.05 17.55 19.61
CA ARG A 127 -1.09 16.89 20.28
C ARG A 127 -0.85 15.39 20.52
N CYS A 128 -0.20 14.69 19.60
CA CYS A 128 0.15 13.28 19.80
C CYS A 128 1.20 13.12 20.91
N ARG A 129 2.21 14.00 20.97
CA ARG A 129 3.22 13.99 22.03
C ARG A 129 2.66 14.33 23.40
N GLU A 130 1.72 15.27 23.49
CA GLU A 130 0.97 15.55 24.73
C GLU A 130 0.22 14.31 25.23
N ALA A 131 -0.31 13.50 24.32
CA ALA A 131 -0.91 12.20 24.60
C ALA A 131 0.11 11.07 24.86
N LYS A 132 1.42 11.39 24.89
CA LYS A 132 2.55 10.47 25.09
C LYS A 132 2.71 9.41 23.99
N ALA A 133 2.26 9.72 22.77
CA ALA A 133 2.49 8.88 21.61
C ALA A 133 3.72 9.37 20.81
N ASP A 134 4.54 8.43 20.35
CA ASP A 134 5.56 8.71 19.34
C ASP A 134 4.89 9.03 17.98
N VAL A 135 5.62 9.75 17.12
CA VAL A 135 5.09 10.16 15.80
C VAL A 135 6.08 9.85 14.70
N VAL A 136 5.58 9.27 13.61
CA VAL A 136 6.30 9.11 12.34
C VAL A 136 5.54 9.91 11.29
N LEU A 137 6.23 10.82 10.61
CA LEU A 137 5.66 11.48 9.43
C LEU A 137 5.93 10.61 8.20
N CYS A 138 4.88 10.36 7.42
CA CYS A 138 4.95 9.59 6.19
C CYS A 138 4.78 10.53 5.01
N THR A 139 5.71 10.49 4.04
CA THR A 139 5.44 11.14 2.76
C THR A 139 4.35 10.38 2.01
N PRO A 140 3.61 11.02 1.09
CA PRO A 140 2.82 10.32 0.09
C PRO A 140 3.64 9.27 -0.68
N ASN A 141 2.96 8.29 -1.29
CA ASN A 141 3.58 7.40 -2.27
C ASN A 141 3.97 8.18 -3.54
N ALA A 142 4.89 7.61 -4.33
CA ALA A 142 5.13 8.11 -5.69
C ALA A 142 3.88 7.88 -6.55
N VAL A 143 3.57 8.84 -7.43
CA VAL A 143 2.36 8.87 -8.26
C VAL A 143 2.69 9.09 -9.74
N ILE A 144 1.71 8.84 -10.60
CA ILE A 144 1.77 9.19 -12.02
C ILE A 144 1.55 10.70 -12.15
N ASN A 145 2.41 11.37 -12.92
CA ASN A 145 2.29 12.81 -13.16
C ASN A 145 1.02 13.12 -13.98
N THR A 146 0.17 14.01 -13.45
CA THR A 146 -1.05 14.45 -14.13
C THR A 146 -1.19 15.96 -14.04
N GLY A 147 -2.01 16.56 -14.92
CA GLY A 147 -2.28 18.00 -14.86
C GLY A 147 -2.90 18.46 -13.53
N GLY A 148 -3.74 17.62 -12.90
CA GLY A 148 -4.34 17.92 -11.60
C GLY A 148 -3.41 17.67 -10.41
N ARG A 149 -2.40 16.80 -10.57
CA ARG A 149 -1.45 16.41 -9.52
C ARG A 149 -0.05 16.29 -10.12
N PRO A 150 0.62 17.42 -10.40
CA PRO A 150 1.97 17.39 -10.93
C PRO A 150 2.98 16.92 -9.88
N THR A 151 3.91 16.04 -10.26
CA THR A 151 4.87 15.42 -9.33
C THR A 151 5.81 16.45 -8.70
N GLU A 152 6.24 17.47 -9.45
CA GLU A 152 7.07 18.57 -8.92
C GLU A 152 6.40 19.27 -7.74
N LYS A 153 5.07 19.48 -7.80
CA LYS A 153 4.34 20.06 -6.69
C LYS A 153 4.25 19.08 -5.52
N LEU A 154 4.01 17.79 -5.77
CA LEU A 154 3.99 16.78 -4.72
C LEU A 154 5.34 16.66 -3.99
N GLU A 155 6.45 16.78 -4.71
CA GLU A 155 7.80 16.77 -4.15
C GLU A 155 8.03 17.91 -3.15
N ARG A 156 7.46 19.09 -3.39
CA ARG A 156 7.48 20.20 -2.42
C ARG A 156 6.78 19.84 -1.12
N TYR A 157 5.62 19.17 -1.18
CA TYR A 157 4.91 18.73 0.04
C TYR A 157 5.68 17.61 0.75
N CYS A 158 6.32 16.70 0.01
CA CYS A 158 7.23 15.72 0.59
C CYS A 158 8.40 16.40 1.31
N GLU A 159 8.95 17.49 0.73
CA GLU A 159 10.01 18.25 1.39
C GLU A 159 9.51 19.00 2.64
N VAL A 160 8.30 19.55 2.63
CA VAL A 160 7.69 20.12 3.84
C VAL A 160 7.60 19.07 4.95
N ILE A 161 7.20 17.84 4.63
CA ILE A 161 7.16 16.73 5.60
C ILE A 161 8.56 16.44 6.15
N ARG A 162 9.55 16.28 5.27
CA ARG A 162 10.94 15.99 5.67
C ARG A 162 11.53 17.12 6.51
N ALA A 163 11.33 18.37 6.13
CA ALA A 163 11.79 19.55 6.87
C ALA A 163 11.14 19.61 8.26
N THR A 164 9.81 19.44 8.33
CA THR A 164 9.07 19.41 9.61
C THR A 164 9.59 18.29 10.51
N ALA A 165 9.82 17.10 9.97
CA ALA A 165 10.38 15.99 10.74
C ALA A 165 11.79 16.28 11.25
N ARG A 166 12.68 16.90 10.44
CA ARG A 166 14.02 17.31 10.89
C ARG A 166 13.94 18.31 12.03
N ASP A 167 13.12 19.35 11.89
CA ASP A 167 12.98 20.41 12.89
C ASP A 167 12.40 19.87 14.20
N LEU A 168 11.44 18.94 14.11
CA LEU A 168 10.81 18.31 15.27
C LEU A 168 11.54 17.05 15.77
N LYS A 169 12.66 16.66 15.14
CA LYS A 169 13.45 15.45 15.44
C LYS A 169 12.61 14.15 15.41
N LEU A 170 11.79 14.01 14.37
CA LEU A 170 10.97 12.84 14.10
C LEU A 170 11.63 11.95 13.05
N ALA A 171 11.29 10.66 13.08
CA ALA A 171 11.57 9.78 11.96
C ALA A 171 10.62 10.04 10.79
N VAL A 172 11.10 9.75 9.59
CA VAL A 172 10.33 9.84 8.35
C VAL A 172 10.23 8.46 7.71
N CYS A 173 9.01 8.05 7.39
CA CYS A 173 8.73 6.94 6.49
C CYS A 173 8.57 7.52 5.07
N ASP A 174 9.63 7.49 4.27
CA ASP A 174 9.71 8.22 3.00
C ASP A 174 9.22 7.36 1.82
N GLN A 175 7.91 7.14 1.78
CA GLN A 175 7.23 6.35 0.75
C GLN A 175 7.43 6.91 -0.67
N TYR A 176 7.59 8.23 -0.81
CA TYR A 176 7.80 8.85 -2.11
C TYR A 176 9.18 8.46 -2.64
N ARG A 177 10.22 8.60 -1.81
CA ARG A 177 11.58 8.23 -2.18
C ARG A 177 11.70 6.73 -2.46
N ALA A 178 11.07 5.88 -1.64
CA ALA A 178 11.06 4.44 -1.86
C ALA A 178 10.40 4.07 -3.20
N GLY A 179 9.21 4.61 -3.48
CA GLY A 179 8.52 4.39 -4.76
C GLY A 179 9.25 4.99 -5.96
N ASP A 180 9.85 6.18 -5.83
CA ASP A 180 10.61 6.81 -6.90
C ASP A 180 11.91 6.04 -7.23
N ALA A 181 12.57 5.47 -6.22
CA ALA A 181 13.71 4.59 -6.44
C ALA A 181 13.32 3.34 -7.24
N GLN A 182 12.19 2.73 -6.91
CA GLN A 182 11.65 1.61 -7.69
C GLN A 182 11.29 2.03 -9.11
N ARG A 183 10.62 3.17 -9.29
CA ARG A 183 10.28 3.71 -10.61
C ARG A 183 11.51 3.94 -11.48
N LYS A 184 12.62 4.40 -10.90
CA LYS A 184 13.89 4.62 -11.61
C LYS A 184 14.59 3.30 -11.97
N GLN A 185 14.42 2.27 -11.14
CA GLN A 185 14.97 0.93 -11.38
C GLN A 185 14.17 0.18 -12.44
N ASP A 186 12.86 0.16 -12.30
CA ASP A 186 11.91 -0.49 -13.20
C ASP A 186 10.57 0.26 -13.15
N ALA A 187 10.39 1.15 -14.13
CA ALA A 187 9.20 1.99 -14.22
C ALA A 187 7.93 1.16 -14.40
N TRP A 188 8.01 0.00 -15.06
CA TRP A 188 6.84 -0.83 -15.33
C TRP A 188 6.45 -1.65 -14.10
N ALA A 189 7.42 -2.25 -13.42
CA ALA A 189 7.17 -2.92 -12.14
C ALA A 189 6.55 -1.94 -11.13
N TRP A 190 7.07 -0.70 -11.03
CA TRP A 190 6.47 0.34 -10.20
C TRP A 190 5.04 0.69 -10.63
N ARG A 191 4.80 0.89 -11.94
CA ARG A 191 3.47 1.22 -12.47
C ARG A 191 2.42 0.17 -12.11
N LEU A 192 2.80 -1.11 -12.11
CA LEU A 192 1.94 -2.23 -11.74
C LEU A 192 1.65 -2.34 -10.24
N THR A 193 2.28 -1.51 -9.40
CA THR A 193 1.92 -1.38 -7.97
C THR A 193 0.78 -0.40 -7.72
N LEU A 194 0.30 0.30 -8.75
CA LEU A 194 -0.76 1.29 -8.66
C LEU A 194 -2.06 0.78 -9.31
N SER A 195 -3.19 1.03 -8.65
CA SER A 195 -4.53 0.73 -9.18
C SER A 195 -5.09 1.86 -10.05
N ASP A 196 -4.60 3.08 -9.86
CA ASP A 196 -4.87 4.24 -10.71
C ASP A 196 -3.67 5.19 -10.70
N GLU A 197 -3.84 6.46 -11.08
CA GLU A 197 -2.74 7.41 -11.12
C GLU A 197 -2.13 7.75 -9.74
N ILE A 198 -2.84 7.49 -8.63
CA ILE A 198 -2.42 7.88 -7.28
C ILE A 198 -2.48 6.76 -6.23
N HIS A 199 -3.42 5.81 -6.35
CA HIS A 199 -3.70 4.81 -5.33
C HIS A 199 -2.85 3.55 -5.55
N PRO A 200 -2.11 3.10 -4.54
CA PRO A 200 -1.49 1.78 -4.55
C PRO A 200 -2.53 0.66 -4.61
N ASN A 201 -2.21 -0.42 -5.31
CA ASN A 201 -2.92 -1.69 -5.17
C ASN A 201 -2.33 -2.49 -4.00
N MET A 202 -2.76 -3.74 -3.83
CA MET A 202 -2.29 -4.58 -2.72
C MET A 202 -0.77 -4.81 -2.76
N ASP A 203 -0.13 -4.88 -3.92
CA ASP A 203 1.32 -5.02 -4.03
C ASP A 203 2.04 -3.71 -3.67
N GLY A 204 1.49 -2.56 -4.07
CA GLY A 204 1.97 -1.26 -3.58
C GLY A 204 1.85 -1.13 -2.06
N HIS A 205 0.74 -1.60 -1.48
CA HIS A 205 0.55 -1.62 -0.02
C HIS A 205 1.50 -2.57 0.72
N LYS A 206 1.97 -3.66 0.09
CA LYS A 206 3.04 -4.50 0.66
C LYS A 206 4.32 -3.68 0.80
N LEU A 207 4.75 -3.02 -0.27
CA LEU A 207 5.96 -2.19 -0.27
C LEU A 207 5.88 -1.04 0.74
N MET A 208 4.71 -0.41 0.86
CA MET A 208 4.50 0.61 1.88
C MET A 208 4.61 0.06 3.31
N ALA A 209 4.08 -1.13 3.56
CA ALA A 209 4.17 -1.78 4.86
C ALA A 209 5.59 -2.23 5.20
N GLU A 210 6.36 -2.71 4.21
CA GLU A 210 7.79 -3.02 4.35
C GLU A 210 8.58 -1.77 4.74
N GLU A 211 8.36 -0.65 4.05
CA GLU A 211 9.05 0.61 4.33
C GLU A 211 8.69 1.14 5.72
N LEU A 212 7.41 1.10 6.12
CA LEU A 212 7.03 1.48 7.48
C LEU A 212 7.70 0.55 8.50
N CYS A 213 7.63 -0.77 8.31
CA CYS A 213 8.25 -1.75 9.18
C CYS A 213 9.74 -1.48 9.37
N ARG A 214 10.46 -1.21 8.27
CA ARG A 214 11.87 -0.84 8.29
C ARG A 214 12.09 0.44 9.09
N THR A 215 11.28 1.47 8.89
CA THR A 215 11.37 2.74 9.64
C THR A 215 11.16 2.55 11.14
N ILE A 216 10.19 1.72 11.57
CA ILE A 216 9.84 1.58 13.00
C ILE A 216 10.65 0.53 13.74
N THR A 217 11.08 -0.54 13.06
CA THR A 217 11.81 -1.67 13.66
C THR A 217 13.30 -1.67 13.38
N GLY A 218 13.76 -0.91 12.38
CA GLY A 218 15.13 -0.99 11.86
C GLY A 218 15.40 -2.20 10.96
N LYS A 219 14.45 -3.14 10.84
CA LYS A 219 14.61 -4.39 10.10
C LYS A 219 13.87 -4.38 8.77
N SER A 220 14.54 -4.86 7.74
CA SER A 220 13.93 -5.10 6.43
C SER A 220 13.24 -6.46 6.40
N VAL A 221 12.07 -6.51 5.76
CA VAL A 221 11.32 -7.74 5.49
C VAL A 221 10.86 -7.72 4.04
N SER A 222 10.47 -8.89 3.51
CA SER A 222 9.77 -8.96 2.23
C SER A 222 8.41 -9.64 2.38
N LEU A 223 7.39 -8.99 1.84
CA LEU A 223 6.01 -9.42 1.74
C LEU A 223 5.66 -9.91 0.33
N LYS A 224 6.64 -10.01 -0.58
CA LYS A 224 6.41 -10.40 -1.98
C LYS A 224 5.55 -11.66 -2.11
N GLU A 225 5.92 -12.69 -1.36
CA GLU A 225 5.25 -14.02 -1.32
C GLU A 225 4.10 -14.09 -0.31
N VAL A 226 3.73 -12.99 0.34
CA VAL A 226 2.59 -12.94 1.26
C VAL A 226 1.31 -12.76 0.46
N GLU A 227 0.38 -13.70 0.62
CA GLU A 227 -0.94 -13.63 0.00
C GLU A 227 -1.79 -12.49 0.60
N PRO A 228 -2.80 -11.99 -0.15
CA PRO A 228 -3.74 -11.00 0.39
C PRO A 228 -4.41 -11.44 1.70
N PRO A 229 -4.69 -10.51 2.64
CA PRO A 229 -5.31 -10.86 3.91
C PRO A 229 -6.66 -11.56 3.74
N SER A 230 -6.87 -12.61 4.55
CA SER A 230 -8.07 -13.46 4.58
C SER A 230 -8.92 -13.12 5.84
N PRO A 231 -10.26 -13.32 5.84
CA PRO A 231 -11.10 -13.93 4.80
C PRO A 231 -11.44 -13.00 3.64
N VAL A 232 -11.13 -13.46 2.43
CA VAL A 232 -11.71 -12.89 1.21
C VAL A 232 -13.20 -13.24 1.12
N LEU A 233 -14.03 -12.37 0.55
CA LEU A 233 -15.46 -12.59 0.31
C LEU A 233 -16.34 -12.78 1.57
N ALA A 234 -15.91 -12.33 2.75
CA ALA A 234 -16.62 -12.54 4.02
C ALA A 234 -18.13 -12.22 3.98
N LYS A 235 -18.51 -11.11 3.32
CA LYS A 235 -19.91 -10.70 3.16
C LYS A 235 -20.73 -11.70 2.34
N SER A 236 -20.20 -12.17 1.23
CA SER A 236 -20.90 -13.11 0.35
C SER A 236 -21.02 -14.47 1.02
N LEU A 237 -19.96 -14.92 1.72
CA LEU A 237 -19.99 -16.12 2.56
C LEU A 237 -21.06 -16.02 3.65
N GLU A 238 -21.21 -14.87 4.30
CA GLU A 238 -22.20 -14.67 5.34
C GLU A 238 -23.65 -14.69 4.79
N LEU A 239 -23.88 -14.04 3.65
CA LEU A 239 -25.19 -14.11 2.98
C LEU A 239 -25.57 -15.55 2.64
N MET A 240 -24.63 -16.34 2.13
CA MET A 240 -24.86 -17.76 1.83
C MET A 240 -25.15 -18.58 3.08
N LYS A 241 -24.44 -18.35 4.20
CA LYS A 241 -24.73 -19.01 5.49
C LYS A 241 -26.15 -18.70 5.98
N GLN A 242 -26.61 -17.47 5.77
CA GLN A 242 -27.97 -17.04 6.12
C GLN A 242 -29.04 -17.46 5.10
N SER A 243 -28.68 -18.24 4.07
CA SER A 243 -29.56 -18.59 2.95
C SER A 243 -30.19 -17.38 2.25
N LYS A 244 -29.52 -16.22 2.30
CA LYS A 244 -29.95 -15.01 1.59
C LYS A 244 -29.48 -15.08 0.14
N PRO A 245 -30.28 -14.55 -0.82
CA PRO A 245 -29.84 -14.47 -2.21
C PRO A 245 -28.53 -13.72 -2.36
N ILE A 246 -27.61 -14.26 -3.16
CA ILE A 246 -26.41 -13.57 -3.61
C ILE A 246 -26.50 -13.24 -5.09
N LYS A 247 -26.29 -11.96 -5.42
CA LYS A 247 -26.22 -11.45 -6.79
C LYS A 247 -24.78 -11.57 -7.29
N VAL A 248 -24.58 -12.32 -8.36
CA VAL A 248 -23.28 -12.54 -9.00
C VAL A 248 -23.30 -11.91 -10.39
N LEU A 249 -22.41 -10.95 -10.64
CA LEU A 249 -22.13 -10.44 -11.98
C LEU A 249 -20.85 -11.09 -12.49
N THR A 250 -20.85 -11.63 -13.70
CA THR A 250 -19.72 -12.47 -14.14
C THR A 250 -19.51 -12.43 -15.63
N MET A 251 -18.25 -12.31 -16.04
CA MET A 251 -17.85 -12.43 -17.44
C MET A 251 -17.81 -13.91 -17.89
N PRO A 252 -18.10 -14.22 -19.16
CA PRO A 252 -17.88 -15.55 -19.72
C PRO A 252 -16.41 -16.01 -19.62
N PRO A 253 -16.16 -17.33 -19.51
CA PRO A 253 -17.14 -18.42 -19.49
C PRO A 253 -17.70 -18.71 -18.08
N PHE A 254 -17.35 -17.91 -17.06
CA PHE A 254 -17.72 -18.21 -15.67
C PHE A 254 -19.18 -17.95 -15.35
N ASP A 255 -19.90 -17.23 -16.20
CA ASP A 255 -21.34 -17.01 -16.12
C ASP A 255 -22.17 -18.30 -16.06
N THR A 256 -21.74 -19.34 -16.76
CA THR A 256 -22.40 -20.65 -16.69
C THR A 256 -21.84 -21.55 -15.58
N LEU A 257 -20.65 -21.24 -15.05
CA LEU A 257 -19.89 -22.12 -14.14
C LEU A 257 -20.03 -21.74 -12.66
N ILE A 258 -20.17 -20.44 -12.36
CA ILE A 258 -20.07 -19.94 -10.98
C ILE A 258 -21.24 -20.38 -10.11
N GLY A 259 -22.46 -20.38 -10.65
CA GLY A 259 -23.66 -20.82 -9.92
C GLY A 259 -23.55 -22.28 -9.45
N PRO A 260 -23.29 -23.24 -10.36
CA PRO A 260 -23.02 -24.63 -9.99
C PRO A 260 -21.84 -24.78 -9.02
N ALA A 261 -20.75 -24.03 -9.22
CA ALA A 261 -19.58 -24.09 -8.33
C ALA A 261 -19.90 -23.67 -6.89
N ILE A 262 -20.65 -22.58 -6.72
CA ILE A 262 -21.11 -22.12 -5.40
C ILE A 262 -22.03 -23.17 -4.76
N LYS A 263 -22.99 -23.72 -5.50
CA LYS A 263 -23.92 -24.73 -4.97
C LYS A 263 -23.24 -26.03 -4.53
N ARG A 264 -22.11 -26.41 -5.13
CA ARG A 264 -21.33 -27.57 -4.66
C ARG A 264 -20.74 -27.37 -3.26
N GLN A 265 -20.35 -26.13 -2.92
CA GLN A 265 -19.78 -25.80 -1.61
C GLN A 265 -20.85 -25.36 -0.60
N HIS A 266 -21.93 -24.77 -1.10
CA HIS A 266 -23.05 -24.25 -0.32
C HIS A 266 -24.38 -24.72 -0.96
N PRO A 267 -24.82 -25.97 -0.69
CA PRO A 267 -26.00 -26.56 -1.35
C PRO A 267 -27.29 -25.74 -1.20
N ASN A 268 -27.43 -25.01 -0.09
CA ASN A 268 -28.59 -24.19 0.23
C ASN A 268 -28.46 -22.72 -0.27
N ALA A 269 -27.36 -22.37 -0.94
CA ALA A 269 -27.17 -21.01 -1.44
C ALA A 269 -28.17 -20.67 -2.56
N VAL A 270 -28.84 -19.55 -2.41
CA VAL A 270 -29.65 -18.94 -3.47
C VAL A 270 -28.75 -18.01 -4.27
N VAL A 271 -28.44 -18.37 -5.53
CA VAL A 271 -27.48 -17.66 -6.37
C VAL A 271 -28.17 -17.11 -7.61
N GLU A 272 -28.16 -15.79 -7.78
CA GLU A 272 -28.67 -15.07 -8.94
C GLU A 272 -27.48 -14.66 -9.81
N VAL A 273 -27.28 -15.35 -10.93
CA VAL A 273 -26.16 -15.06 -11.85
C VAL A 273 -26.63 -14.17 -12.98
N THR A 274 -25.95 -13.04 -13.17
CA THR A 274 -26.09 -12.17 -14.35
C THR A 274 -24.80 -12.21 -15.18
N ALA A 275 -24.93 -12.55 -16.46
CA ALA A 275 -23.82 -12.52 -17.39
C ALA A 275 -23.43 -11.07 -17.74
N TRP A 276 -22.13 -10.83 -17.84
CA TRP A 276 -21.54 -9.60 -18.36
C TRP A 276 -20.89 -9.91 -19.71
N PRO A 277 -21.56 -9.62 -20.85
CA PRO A 277 -21.03 -9.95 -22.17
C PRO A 277 -19.73 -9.22 -22.47
N THR A 278 -18.72 -9.94 -22.95
CA THR A 278 -17.38 -9.42 -23.25
C THR A 278 -16.94 -9.60 -24.70
N GLU A 279 -17.63 -10.43 -25.48
CA GLU A 279 -17.27 -10.73 -26.86
C GLU A 279 -17.26 -9.47 -27.74
N GLY A 280 -16.21 -9.33 -28.56
CA GLY A 280 -16.02 -8.20 -29.46
C GLY A 280 -15.73 -6.85 -28.80
N LYS A 281 -15.63 -6.78 -27.47
CA LYS A 281 -15.39 -5.51 -26.75
C LYS A 281 -13.90 -5.25 -26.54
N SER A 282 -13.49 -4.00 -26.72
CA SER A 282 -12.19 -3.50 -26.28
C SER A 282 -12.13 -3.34 -24.76
N LEU A 283 -10.93 -3.20 -24.20
CA LEU A 283 -10.75 -2.97 -22.76
C LEU A 283 -11.43 -1.67 -22.29
N ALA A 284 -11.38 -0.60 -23.08
CA ALA A 284 -12.04 0.66 -22.75
C ALA A 284 -13.58 0.51 -22.72
N GLN A 285 -14.15 -0.29 -23.63
CA GLN A 285 -15.59 -0.60 -23.62
C GLN A 285 -15.97 -1.46 -22.41
N LEU A 286 -15.11 -2.39 -22.00
CA LEU A 286 -15.31 -3.17 -20.79
C LEU A 286 -15.24 -2.27 -19.54
N GLU A 287 -14.27 -1.37 -19.46
CA GLU A 287 -14.16 -0.38 -18.38
C GLU A 287 -15.44 0.46 -18.26
N GLN A 288 -15.93 1.03 -19.37
CA GLN A 288 -17.15 1.81 -19.39
C GLN A 288 -18.37 0.97 -18.96
N ALA A 289 -18.46 -0.28 -19.42
CA ALA A 289 -19.52 -1.19 -19.00
C ALA A 289 -19.45 -1.51 -17.51
N ALA A 290 -18.25 -1.66 -16.94
CA ALA A 290 -18.02 -1.88 -15.51
C ALA A 290 -18.57 -0.70 -14.69
N GLN A 291 -18.21 0.52 -15.08
CA GLN A 291 -18.64 1.75 -14.43
C GLN A 291 -20.17 1.86 -14.39
N GLN A 292 -20.84 1.60 -15.50
CA GLN A 292 -22.30 1.74 -15.62
C GLN A 292 -23.05 0.58 -14.97
N THR A 293 -22.63 -0.65 -15.22
CA THR A 293 -23.40 -1.84 -14.87
C THR A 293 -23.16 -2.27 -13.43
N VAL A 294 -21.89 -2.37 -13.02
CA VAL A 294 -21.56 -2.94 -11.71
C VAL A 294 -22.07 -2.03 -10.60
N ARG A 295 -21.83 -0.71 -10.72
CA ARG A 295 -22.26 0.27 -9.72
C ARG A 295 -23.78 0.34 -9.58
N ALA A 296 -24.51 0.25 -10.69
CA ALA A 296 -25.97 0.24 -10.68
C ALA A 296 -26.51 -1.06 -10.06
N MET A 297 -25.95 -2.22 -10.41
CA MET A 297 -26.42 -3.53 -9.96
C MET A 297 -26.12 -3.79 -8.48
N LYS A 298 -25.02 -3.24 -7.94
CA LYS A 298 -24.51 -3.51 -6.58
C LYS A 298 -24.43 -5.02 -6.30
N PRO A 299 -23.75 -5.81 -7.15
CA PRO A 299 -23.66 -7.26 -6.96
C PRO A 299 -22.93 -7.59 -5.66
N ASN A 300 -23.19 -8.79 -5.12
CA ASN A 300 -22.47 -9.32 -3.96
C ASN A 300 -21.12 -9.93 -4.36
N LEU A 301 -20.99 -10.40 -5.59
CA LEU A 301 -19.77 -10.97 -6.15
C LEU A 301 -19.63 -10.54 -7.62
N VAL A 302 -18.43 -10.10 -8.00
CA VAL A 302 -18.08 -9.87 -9.40
C VAL A 302 -16.98 -10.84 -9.80
N VAL A 303 -17.16 -11.58 -10.88
CA VAL A 303 -16.14 -12.47 -11.46
C VAL A 303 -15.68 -11.89 -12.79
N ILE A 304 -14.44 -11.42 -12.82
CA ILE A 304 -13.83 -10.78 -13.99
C ILE A 304 -13.05 -11.84 -14.77
N ALA A 305 -13.29 -11.91 -16.08
CA ALA A 305 -12.56 -12.73 -17.02
C ALA A 305 -12.44 -11.98 -18.35
N VAL A 306 -11.59 -10.94 -18.34
CA VAL A 306 -11.33 -10.15 -19.54
C VAL A 306 -10.77 -11.08 -20.62
N PRO A 307 -11.40 -11.17 -21.81
CA PRO A 307 -10.94 -12.07 -22.85
C PRO A 307 -9.61 -11.58 -23.43
N ARG A 308 -8.74 -12.52 -23.84
CA ARG A 308 -7.45 -12.19 -24.49
C ARG A 308 -7.61 -11.38 -25.79
N THR A 309 -8.81 -11.41 -26.38
CA THR A 309 -9.16 -10.64 -27.59
C THR A 309 -9.53 -9.19 -27.29
N ALA A 310 -9.70 -8.79 -26.03
CA ALA A 310 -9.96 -7.40 -25.67
C ALA A 310 -8.69 -6.57 -25.91
N THR A 311 -8.77 -5.64 -26.86
CA THR A 311 -7.64 -4.80 -27.28
C THR A 311 -7.55 -3.50 -26.48
N ALA A 312 -6.36 -2.91 -26.47
CA ALA A 312 -6.08 -1.55 -26.01
C ALA A 312 -5.04 -0.91 -26.96
N ASP A 313 -5.01 0.43 -27.00
CA ASP A 313 -4.16 1.17 -27.94
C ASP A 313 -2.67 1.20 -27.54
N SER A 314 -2.38 0.89 -26.28
CA SER A 314 -1.02 0.81 -25.72
C SER A 314 -0.99 -0.03 -24.45
N ASP A 315 0.20 -0.41 -23.98
CA ASP A 315 0.38 -1.11 -22.72
C ASP A 315 -0.11 -0.29 -21.52
N GLU A 316 0.12 1.04 -21.52
CA GLU A 316 -0.38 1.91 -20.46
C GLU A 316 -1.91 1.96 -20.47
N GLN A 317 -2.53 2.08 -21.65
CA GLN A 317 -3.99 2.05 -21.76
C GLN A 317 -4.55 0.68 -21.33
N PHE A 318 -3.83 -0.41 -21.64
CA PHE A 318 -4.19 -1.75 -21.19
C PHE A 318 -4.24 -1.80 -19.66
N VAL A 319 -3.13 -1.45 -18.99
CA VAL A 319 -3.04 -1.50 -17.52
C VAL A 319 -4.08 -0.58 -16.89
N LYS A 320 -4.22 0.64 -17.41
CA LYS A 320 -5.20 1.60 -16.90
C LYS A 320 -6.62 1.04 -16.98
N SER A 321 -7.08 0.62 -18.16
CA SER A 321 -8.44 0.13 -18.33
C SER A 321 -8.69 -1.17 -17.58
N TYR A 322 -7.72 -2.07 -17.54
CA TYR A 322 -7.84 -3.31 -16.78
C TYR A 322 -7.97 -3.03 -15.28
N SER A 323 -7.13 -2.15 -14.73
CA SER A 323 -7.24 -1.73 -13.33
C SER A 323 -8.57 -1.05 -13.02
N TRP A 324 -9.10 -0.22 -13.93
CA TRP A 324 -10.41 0.38 -13.74
C TRP A 324 -11.56 -0.61 -13.84
N VAL A 325 -11.51 -1.61 -14.72
CA VAL A 325 -12.46 -2.75 -14.72
C VAL A 325 -12.50 -3.40 -13.34
N MET A 326 -11.34 -3.64 -12.73
CA MET A 326 -11.26 -4.18 -11.37
C MET A 326 -11.79 -3.20 -10.31
N ASN A 327 -11.39 -1.92 -10.36
CA ASN A 327 -11.81 -0.90 -9.39
C ASN A 327 -13.32 -0.67 -9.39
N TRP A 328 -13.95 -0.66 -10.57
CA TRP A 328 -15.41 -0.60 -10.71
C TRP A 328 -16.10 -1.84 -10.16
N SER A 329 -15.39 -2.97 -10.12
CA SER A 329 -15.86 -4.27 -9.65
C SER A 329 -15.68 -4.51 -8.15
N LEU A 330 -14.95 -3.64 -7.45
CA LEU A 330 -14.80 -3.72 -5.99
C LEU A 330 -16.11 -3.32 -5.30
N SER A 331 -16.58 -4.16 -4.38
CA SER A 331 -17.70 -3.84 -3.50
C SER A 331 -17.21 -2.95 -2.35
N PHE A 332 -17.51 -1.65 -2.42
CA PHE A 332 -17.30 -0.70 -1.32
C PHE A 332 -18.41 -0.78 -0.25
N GLY A 333 -19.04 -1.95 -0.08
CA GLY A 333 -20.07 -2.16 0.94
C GLY A 333 -19.48 -2.20 2.35
N LEU A 334 -20.24 -1.71 3.33
CA LEU A 334 -19.88 -1.76 4.75
C LEU A 334 -19.39 -3.16 5.17
N PRO A 335 -18.35 -3.24 6.01
CA PRO A 335 -17.92 -4.51 6.59
C PRO A 335 -19.06 -5.15 7.39
N ALA A 336 -19.06 -6.48 7.45
CA ALA A 336 -19.97 -7.21 8.32
C ALA A 336 -19.73 -6.76 9.77
N VAL A 337 -20.81 -6.43 10.49
CA VAL A 337 -20.77 -6.05 11.90
C VAL A 337 -20.04 -7.14 12.68
N GLY A 338 -18.88 -6.81 13.26
CA GLY A 338 -18.09 -7.72 14.10
C GLY A 338 -16.61 -7.88 13.74
N GLN A 339 -16.12 -7.32 12.62
CA GLN A 339 -14.68 -7.20 12.38
C GLN A 339 -14.23 -5.76 12.62
N GLY A 340 -13.26 -5.57 13.51
CA GLY A 340 -12.80 -4.27 14.02
C GLY A 340 -12.09 -3.35 13.03
N SER A 341 -12.44 -3.37 11.74
CA SER A 341 -12.01 -2.37 10.76
C SER A 341 -13.23 -1.55 10.32
N THR A 342 -13.38 -0.37 10.92
CA THR A 342 -14.40 0.60 10.55
C THR A 342 -14.04 1.26 9.22
N PHE A 343 -14.27 0.55 8.12
CA PHE A 343 -14.31 1.14 6.79
C PHE A 343 -15.75 1.62 6.56
N GLU A 344 -16.06 2.86 6.97
CA GLU A 344 -17.23 3.58 6.46
C GLU A 344 -16.78 4.38 5.23
N PRO A 345 -17.16 4.00 4.00
CA PRO A 345 -17.11 4.93 2.89
C PRO A 345 -18.36 5.83 2.98
N ARG A 346 -18.15 7.10 3.32
CA ARG A 346 -19.07 8.18 3.00
C ARG A 346 -18.43 9.10 1.99
#